data_AF-A0A381W9Q8-F1
#
_entry.id   AF-A0A381W9Q8-F1
#
_cell.length_a   1.000
_cell.length_b   1.000
_cell.length_c   1.000
_cell.angle_alpha   90.00
_cell.angle_beta   90.00
_cell.angle_gamma   90.00
#
_symmetry.space_group_name_H-M   'P 1'
#
loop_
_entity.id
_entity.type
_entity.pdbx_description
1 polymer ?
#
loop_
_entity_poly.entity_id
_entity_poly.type
_entity_poly.pdbx_seq_one_letter_code
_entity_poly.pdbx_strand_id
1 'polypeptide(L)' 'MGKNFNWKKWTRKTHYWGAFIILLPVLIIVITGIFLQLKKEIEWIQPPTKSGEISNNPSISFDEILEAAKKV' A
#
# COMPACT_ATOMS: atom_id res chain seq x y z
N MET A 1 34.55 36.85 -18.45
CA MET A 1 34.50 36.25 -17.10
C MET A 1 33.07 35.77 -16.83
N GLY A 2 32.83 34.46 -16.95
CA GLY A 2 31.53 33.87 -16.64
C GLY A 2 31.23 34.00 -15.14
N LYS A 3 29.99 34.32 -14.78
CA LYS A 3 29.57 34.43 -13.38
C LYS A 3 29.72 33.06 -12.71
N ASN A 4 30.52 32.98 -11.63
CA ASN A 4 30.61 31.78 -10.80
C ASN A 4 29.25 31.48 -10.17
N PHE A 5 28.70 30.29 -10.43
CA PHE A 5 27.41 29.87 -9.90
C PHE A 5 27.47 29.69 -8.38
N ASN A 6 26.51 30.26 -7.65
CA ASN A 6 26.48 30.19 -6.19
C ASN A 6 25.67 28.98 -5.72
N TRP A 7 26.35 27.85 -5.54
CA TRP A 7 25.79 26.58 -5.07
C TRP A 7 25.08 26.68 -3.71
N LYS A 8 25.60 27.48 -2.76
CA LYS A 8 24.98 27.65 -1.43
C LYS A 8 23.59 28.29 -1.55
N LYS A 9 23.46 29.33 -2.38
CA LYS A 9 22.19 30.02 -2.62
C LYS A 9 21.20 29.14 -3.37
N TRP A 10 21.67 28.41 -4.38
CA TRP A 10 20.82 27.53 -5.17
C TRP A 10 20.26 26.38 -4.32
N THR A 11 21.14 25.66 -3.61
CA THR A 11 20.73 24.51 -2.77
C THR A 11 19.71 24.89 -1.70
N ARG A 12 19.87 26.06 -1.05
CA ARG A 12 18.88 26.56 -0.07
C ARG A 12 17.51 26.79 -0.69
N LYS A 13 17.46 27.38 -1.90
CA LYS A 13 16.21 27.61 -2.62
C LYS A 13 15.57 26.30 -3.08
N THR A 14 16.37 25.38 -3.61
CA THR A 14 15.91 24.05 -4.04
C THR A 14 15.38 23.26 -2.86
N HIS A 15 16.07 23.25 -1.72
CA HIS A 15 15.60 22.56 -0.52
C HIS A 15 14.28 23.15 -0.01
N TYR A 16 14.16 24.48 0.03
CA TYR A 16 12.93 25.16 0.50
C TYR A 16 11.70 24.76 -0.33
N TRP A 17 11.80 24.82 -1.66
CA TRP A 17 10.69 24.45 -2.54
C TRP A 17 10.50 22.93 -2.68
N GLY A 18 11.61 22.19 -2.81
CA GLY A 18 11.61 20.74 -2.94
C GLY A 18 11.03 20.03 -1.71
N ALA A 19 11.35 20.52 -0.50
CA ALA A 19 10.77 19.97 0.72
C ALA A 19 9.25 20.13 0.76
N PHE A 20 8.72 21.30 0.37
CA PHE A 20 7.28 21.52 0.30
C PHE A 20 6.60 20.60 -0.72
N ILE A 21 7.21 20.43 -1.90
CA ILE A 21 6.68 19.54 -2.94
C ILE A 21 6.67 18.08 -2.48
N ILE A 22 7.71 17.62 -1.77
CA ILE A 22 7.81 16.24 -1.26
C ILE A 22 6.89 16.02 -0.06
N LEU A 23 6.65 17.06 0.75
CA LEU A 23 5.75 16.96 1.91
C LEU A 23 4.33 16.58 1.50
N LEU A 24 3.83 17.08 0.36
CA LEU A 24 2.48 16.79 -0.12
C LEU A 24 2.21 15.30 -0.37
N PRO A 25 2.99 14.57 -1.20
CA PRO A 25 2.78 13.14 -1.40
C PRO A 25 3.03 12.34 -0.12
N VAL A 26 4.00 12.74 0.72
CA VAL A 26 4.21 12.09 2.03
C VAL A 26 2.96 12.23 2.91
N LEU A 27 2.36 13.41 2.96
CA LEU A 27 1.15 13.65 3.73
C LEU A 27 -0.03 12.80 3.21
N ILE A 28 -0.19 12.68 1.89
CA ILE A 28 -1.21 11.81 1.29
C ILE A 28 -0.99 10.35 1.74
N ILE A 29 0.25 9.85 1.65
CA ILE A 29 0.59 8.48 2.08
C ILE A 29 0.28 8.27 3.56
N VAL A 30 0.65 9.22 4.42
CA VAL A 30 0.39 9.11 5.87
C VAL A 30 -1.11 9.12 6.17
N ILE A 31 -1.86 10.07 5.60
CA ILE A 31 -3.31 10.19 5.84
C ILE A 31 -4.04 8.93 5.33
N THR A 32 -3.76 8.51 4.10
CA THR A 32 -4.37 7.30 3.53
C THR A 32 -3.95 6.04 4.29
N GLY A 33 -2.69 5.96 4.73
CA GLY A 33 -2.19 4.88 5.58
C GLY A 33 -2.94 4.77 6.91
N ILE A 34 -3.22 5.89 7.57
CA ILE A 34 -4.03 5.93 8.80
C ILE A 34 -5.45 5.42 8.53
N PHE A 35 -6.10 5.90 7.47
CA PHE A 35 -7.44 5.43 7.10
C PHE A 35 -7.47 3.93 6.79
N LEU A 36 -6.43 3.39 6.15
CA LEU A 36 -6.33 1.95 5.86
C LEU A 36 -6.19 1.08 7.12
N GLN A 37 -5.71 1.62 8.23
CA GLN A 37 -5.72 0.87 9.50
C GLN A 37 -7.14 0.63 9.99
N LEU A 38 -8.06 1.55 9.69
CA LEU A 38 -9.48 1.47 10.05
C LEU A 38 -10.32 0.69 9.04
N LYS A 39 -9.70 -0.02 8.09
CA LYS A 39 -10.42 -0.72 7.01
C LYS A 39 -11.50 -1.68 7.50
N LYS A 40 -11.34 -2.30 8.68
CA LYS A 40 -12.33 -3.24 9.22
C LYS A 40 -13.50 -2.58 9.93
N GLU A 41 -13.32 -1.34 10.37
CA GLU A 41 -14.32 -0.58 11.13
C GLU A 41 -15.20 0.28 10.23
N ILE A 42 -14.75 0.57 9.00
CA ILE A 42 -15.44 1.46 8.06
C ILE A 42 -15.82 0.67 6.81
N GLU A 43 -17.11 0.38 6.64
CA GLU A 43 -17.64 -0.43 5.53
C GLU A 43 -17.29 0.13 4.14
N TRP A 44 -17.22 1.45 4.01
CA TRP A 44 -16.80 2.11 2.77
C TRP A 44 -15.32 1.83 2.41
N ILE A 45 -14.45 1.65 3.41
CA ILE A 45 -13.03 1.33 3.19
C ILE A 45 -12.86 -0.15 2.87
N GLN A 46 -13.52 -1.04 3.62
CA GLN A 46 -13.62 -2.45 3.28
C GLN A 46 -14.99 -2.98 3.71
N PRO A 47 -15.71 -3.68 2.82
CA PRO A 47 -16.96 -4.32 3.21
C PRO A 47 -16.71 -5.32 4.35
N PRO A 48 -17.72 -5.56 5.21
CA PRO A 48 -17.62 -6.53 6.29
C PRO A 48 -17.07 -7.86 5.78
N THR A 49 -16.15 -8.43 6.55
CA THR A 49 -15.57 -9.73 6.18
C THR A 49 -16.67 -10.77 6.34
N LYS A 50 -17.00 -11.45 5.25
CA LYS A 50 -17.93 -12.57 5.27
C LYS A 50 -17.13 -13.86 5.47
N SER A 51 -17.60 -14.73 6.35
CA SER A 51 -17.20 -16.13 6.29
C SER A 51 -17.57 -16.66 4.90
N GLY A 52 -16.68 -17.45 4.30
CA GLY A 52 -17.01 -18.10 3.03
C GLY A 52 -18.31 -18.90 3.19
N GLU A 53 -19.26 -18.68 2.29
CA GLU A 53 -20.41 -19.57 2.20
C GLU A 53 -19.91 -20.93 1.69
N ILE A 54 -20.54 -22.02 2.13
CA ILE A 54 -20.19 -23.42 1.77
C ILE A 54 -20.45 -23.72 0.28
N SER A 55 -20.82 -22.72 -0.52
CA SER A 55 -21.04 -22.86 -1.95
C SER A 55 -19.70 -23.14 -2.66
N ASN A 56 -19.59 -24.32 -3.27
CA ASN A 56 -18.40 -24.88 -3.94
C ASN A 56 -17.35 -25.55 -3.03
N ASN A 57 -17.76 -26.20 -1.93
CA ASN A 57 -16.84 -27.09 -1.23
C ASN A 57 -16.33 -28.17 -2.21
N PRO A 58 -15.02 -28.52 -2.19
CA PRO A 58 -14.50 -29.59 -3.02
C PRO A 58 -15.35 -30.86 -2.83
N SER A 59 -15.68 -31.54 -3.93
CA SER A 59 -16.40 -32.82 -3.88
C SER A 59 -15.54 -33.96 -3.32
N ILE A 60 -14.25 -33.71 -3.12
CA ILE A 60 -13.26 -34.63 -2.57
C ILE A 60 -12.72 -34.11 -1.25
N SER A 61 -12.41 -35.03 -0.35
CA SER A 61 -11.76 -34.77 0.92
C SER A 61 -10.33 -34.24 0.75
N PHE A 62 -9.82 -33.60 1.80
CA PHE A 62 -8.43 -33.16 1.83
C PHE A 62 -7.44 -34.33 1.70
N ASP A 63 -7.79 -35.49 2.26
CA ASP A 63 -6.96 -36.70 2.17
C ASP A 63 -6.85 -37.21 0.72
N GLU A 64 -7.94 -37.19 -0.05
CA GLU A 64 -7.94 -37.54 -1.47
C GLU A 64 -7.09 -36.56 -2.30
N ILE A 65 -7.17 -35.27 -2.00
CA ILE A 65 -6.31 -34.24 -2.63
C ILE A 65 -4.84 -34.54 -2.33
N LEU A 66 -4.51 -34.82 -1.07
CA LEU A 66 -3.14 -35.10 -0.64
C LEU A 66 -2.60 -36.38 -1.29
N GLU A 67 -3.42 -37.42 -1.40
CA GLU A 67 -3.03 -38.67 -2.05
C GLU A 67 -2.78 -38.48 -3.55
N ALA A 68 -3.62 -37.72 -4.26
CA ALA A 68 -3.42 -37.40 -5.67
C ALA A 68 -2.13 -36.60 -5.91
N ALA A 69 -1.84 -35.61 -5.05
CA ALA A 69 -0.63 -34.80 -5.16
C ALA A 69 0.67 -35.60 -4.94
N LYS A 70 0.64 -36.64 -4.11
CA LYS A 70 1.80 -37.53 -3.86
C LYS A 70 2.12 -38.48 -5.02
N LYS A 71 1.21 -38.63 -5.99
CA LYS A 71 1.34 -39.55 -7.14
C LYS A 71 2.04 -38.91 -8.36
N VAL A 72 2.39 -37.63 -8.28
CA VAL A 72 3.16 -36.88 -9.30
C VAL A 72 4.62 -36.80 -8.88
#